data_AF-A0A1H8LRY4-F1
#
_entry.id   AF-A0A1H8LRY4-F1
#
_cell.length_a   1.000
_cell.length_b   1.000
_cell.length_c   1.000
_cell.angle_alpha   90.00
_cell.angle_beta   90.00
_cell.angle_gamma   90.00
#
_symmetry.space_group_name_H-M   'P 1'
#
loop_
_entity.id
_entity.type
_entity.pdbx_description
1 polymer ?
#
loop_
_entity_poly.entity_id
_entity_poly.type
_entity_poly.pdbx_seq_one_letter_code
_entity_poly.pdbx_strand_id
1 'polypeptide(L)'
;MIKKEMIKKHLLTCSVILVLALISKLNIYSTTIAETVAKPAKLSHRTSKFIFIKSTAATYSFADEALPVNDARVTKKLNKSLSQHSFKSVQSTLLHRKAEALFPIIEPILKFYGIPDDFKYIPLVESGLKSGTSSKGASGLWQFMAGTARTYGLKVGHGVDERQNVRKSTIAACKYIKELYGEFNSWTLAAAAYNNGSIKMERAINKQNEDNYFRLSLNRETGSYIYKLIAMKAIIEQPKKFGYKDYIVIPPTTQLLAFN
;
A
#
# COMPACT_ATOMS: atom_id res chain seq x y z
N MET A 1 56.38 -12.68 -44.43
CA MET A 1 55.91 -11.32 -44.02
C MET A 1 54.51 -11.34 -43.40
N ILE A 2 53.57 -12.13 -43.94
CA ILE A 2 52.14 -12.19 -43.54
C ILE A 2 51.90 -12.65 -42.08
N LYS A 3 52.69 -13.61 -41.57
CA LYS A 3 52.51 -14.16 -40.21
C LYS A 3 52.74 -13.13 -39.10
N LYS A 4 53.66 -12.18 -39.30
CA LYS A 4 53.98 -11.11 -38.33
C LYS A 4 52.87 -10.05 -38.27
N GLU A 5 52.18 -9.80 -39.38
CA GLU A 5 50.99 -8.93 -39.40
C GLU A 5 49.79 -9.57 -38.73
N MET A 6 49.53 -10.86 -38.95
CA MET A 6 48.44 -11.58 -38.28
C MET A 6 48.62 -11.61 -36.77
N ILE A 7 49.85 -11.84 -36.29
CA ILE A 7 50.16 -11.83 -34.86
C ILE A 7 49.93 -10.43 -34.26
N LYS A 8 50.30 -9.36 -34.96
CA LYS A 8 50.03 -7.97 -34.52
C LYS A 8 48.53 -7.66 -34.47
N LYS A 9 47.75 -8.11 -35.46
CA LYS A 9 46.28 -7.92 -35.48
C LYS A 9 45.61 -8.68 -34.33
N HIS A 10 46.04 -9.90 -34.04
CA HIS A 10 45.53 -10.66 -32.89
C HIS A 10 45.92 -10.06 -31.54
N LEU A 11 47.16 -9.58 -31.39
CA LEU A 11 47.60 -8.86 -30.19
C LEU A 11 46.79 -7.58 -29.97
N LEU A 12 46.47 -6.85 -31.04
CA LEU A 12 45.62 -5.65 -30.95
C LEU A 12 44.20 -6.01 -30.48
N THR A 13 43.58 -7.05 -31.07
CA THR A 13 42.24 -7.51 -30.66
C THR A 13 42.20 -8.02 -29.23
N CYS A 14 43.21 -8.75 -28.78
CA CYS A 14 43.29 -9.24 -27.40
C CYS A 14 43.47 -8.08 -26.41
N SER A 15 44.22 -7.03 -26.76
CA SER A 15 44.35 -5.84 -25.89
C SER A 15 43.04 -5.07 -25.76
N VAL A 16 42.26 -4.95 -26.84
CA VAL A 16 40.95 -4.27 -26.81
C VAL A 16 39.95 -5.05 -25.95
N ILE A 17 39.94 -6.39 -26.05
CA ILE A 17 39.08 -7.25 -25.22
C ILE A 17 39.47 -7.15 -23.73
N LEU A 18 40.77 -7.10 -23.42
CA LEU A 18 41.27 -6.89 -22.06
C LEU A 18 40.88 -5.52 -21.49
N VAL A 19 40.97 -4.46 -22.29
CA VAL A 19 40.53 -3.11 -21.90
C VAL A 19 39.03 -3.06 -21.67
N LEU A 20 38.22 -3.69 -22.54
CA LEU A 20 36.77 -3.78 -22.35
C LEU A 20 36.39 -4.62 -21.12
N ALA A 21 37.12 -5.69 -20.82
CA ALA A 21 36.92 -6.49 -19.61
C ALA A 21 37.36 -5.75 -18.32
N LEU A 22 38.38 -4.89 -18.41
CA LEU A 22 38.77 -4.01 -17.30
C LEU A 22 37.74 -2.90 -17.07
N ILE A 23 37.20 -2.29 -18.14
CA ILE A 23 36.10 -1.30 -18.06
C ILE A 23 34.81 -1.94 -17.52
N SER A 24 34.51 -3.19 -17.89
CA SER A 24 33.35 -3.90 -17.33
C SER A 24 33.55 -4.24 -15.85
N LYS A 25 34.76 -4.66 -15.43
CA LYS A 25 35.09 -4.82 -14.01
C LYS A 25 35.04 -3.50 -13.25
N LEU A 26 35.48 -2.38 -13.84
CA LEU A 26 35.37 -1.03 -13.24
C LEU A 26 33.92 -0.58 -13.07
N ASN A 27 33.02 -0.89 -14.02
CA ASN A 27 31.59 -0.62 -13.87
C ASN A 27 30.91 -1.54 -12.83
N ILE A 28 31.37 -2.79 -12.70
CA ILE A 28 30.87 -3.73 -11.68
C ILE A 28 31.38 -3.31 -10.28
N TYR A 29 32.61 -2.80 -10.16
CA TYR A 29 33.17 -2.33 -8.89
C TYR A 29 32.63 -0.95 -8.47
N SER A 30 32.30 -0.06 -9.42
CA SER A 30 31.58 1.19 -9.14
C SER A 30 30.13 0.96 -8.67
N THR A 31 29.62 -0.27 -8.70
CA THR A 31 28.25 -0.62 -8.28
C THR A 31 28.21 -1.49 -7.04
N THR A 32 29.25 -1.50 -6.18
CA THR A 32 29.09 -2.01 -4.81
C THR A 32 29.95 -1.22 -3.82
N ILE A 33 29.28 -0.70 -2.79
CA ILE A 33 29.81 0.10 -1.66
C ILE A 33 29.94 1.61 -1.96
N ALA A 34 28.82 2.22 -2.35
CA ALA A 34 28.27 3.17 -1.40
C ALA A 34 27.16 2.44 -0.64
N GLU A 35 27.44 2.04 0.59
CA GLU A 35 26.41 1.89 1.62
C GLU A 35 25.79 3.28 1.86
N THR A 36 25.05 3.76 0.88
CA THR A 36 23.88 4.55 1.17
C THR A 36 22.73 3.55 1.18
N VAL A 37 22.65 2.80 2.28
CA VAL A 37 21.38 2.88 3.03
C VAL A 37 21.15 4.37 3.11
N ALA A 38 20.33 4.89 2.20
CA ALA A 38 19.85 6.25 2.32
C ALA A 38 19.19 6.24 3.69
N LYS A 39 19.96 6.69 4.69
CA LYS A 39 19.47 7.02 6.01
C LYS A 39 18.21 7.83 5.69
N PRO A 40 17.00 7.35 6.04
CA PRO A 40 15.78 8.03 5.62
C PRO A 40 16.03 9.48 5.92
N ALA A 41 16.01 10.32 4.88
CA ALA A 41 16.27 11.73 5.04
C ALA A 41 15.37 12.12 6.19
N LYS A 42 15.96 12.48 7.34
CA LYS A 42 15.19 12.79 8.53
C LYS A 42 14.25 13.87 8.05
N LEU A 43 12.98 13.51 7.82
CA LEU A 43 11.96 14.49 7.55
C LEU A 43 12.13 15.41 8.74
N SER A 44 12.51 16.66 8.47
CA SER A 44 12.52 17.69 9.50
C SER A 44 11.07 17.74 9.94
N HIS A 45 10.73 16.97 10.98
CA HIS A 45 9.40 16.88 11.54
C HIS A 45 9.08 18.27 12.05
N ARG A 46 8.54 19.13 11.17
CA ARG A 46 7.60 20.14 11.60
C ARG A 46 6.39 19.33 11.98
N THR A 47 6.39 18.82 13.21
CA THR A 47 5.19 18.35 13.91
C THR A 47 4.16 19.46 13.75
N SER A 48 3.29 19.31 12.75
CA SER A 48 2.06 20.05 12.68
C SER A 48 1.38 19.82 14.03
N LYS A 49 1.28 20.90 14.80
CA LYS A 49 0.79 20.95 16.19
C LYS A 49 -0.68 20.52 16.35
N PHE A 50 -1.26 19.86 15.36
CA PHE A 50 -2.48 19.10 15.56
C PHE A 50 -2.11 17.79 16.24
N ILE A 51 -1.93 17.91 17.56
CA ILE A 51 -2.34 16.86 18.48
C ILE A 51 -3.72 16.44 17.98
N PHE A 52 -3.81 15.24 17.42
CA PHE A 52 -5.08 14.56 17.19
C PHE A 52 -5.68 14.36 18.57
N ILE A 53 -6.37 15.39 19.06
CA ILE A 53 -7.24 15.25 20.20
C ILE A 53 -8.22 14.18 19.76
N LYS A 54 -8.28 13.08 20.50
CA LYS A 54 -9.33 12.08 20.46
C LYS A 54 -10.64 12.82 20.73
N SER A 55 -11.14 13.50 19.72
CA SER A 55 -12.34 14.31 19.80
C SER A 55 -13.46 13.31 19.87
N THR A 56 -14.12 13.25 21.01
CA THR A 56 -15.38 12.52 21.18
C THR A 56 -16.48 13.04 20.24
N ALA A 57 -16.26 14.17 19.57
CA ALA A 57 -17.14 14.73 18.55
C ALA A 57 -16.85 14.21 17.11
N ALA A 58 -15.69 13.60 16.84
CA ALA A 58 -15.39 13.09 15.51
C ALA A 58 -16.13 11.76 15.27
N THR A 59 -17.18 11.79 14.43
CA THR A 59 -17.99 10.60 14.12
C THR A 59 -17.23 9.53 13.33
N TYR A 60 -16.16 9.91 12.63
CA TYR A 60 -15.38 9.02 11.77
C TYR A 60 -13.88 9.17 12.05
N SER A 61 -13.14 8.07 11.90
CA SER A 61 -11.68 8.00 12.02
C SER A 61 -11.13 6.88 11.12
N PHE A 62 -9.84 6.92 10.85
CA PHE A 62 -9.10 5.82 10.24
C PHE A 62 -7.82 5.56 11.05
N ALA A 63 -7.66 4.34 11.57
CA ALA A 63 -6.48 3.92 12.34
C ALA A 63 -6.18 4.90 13.50
N ASP A 64 -7.20 5.20 14.29
CA ASP A 64 -7.20 6.17 15.41
C ASP A 64 -6.91 7.63 15.02
N GLU A 65 -6.76 7.94 13.74
CA GLU A 65 -6.65 9.31 13.22
C GLU A 65 -8.06 9.83 12.82
N ALA A 66 -8.59 10.76 13.63
CA ALA A 66 -9.88 11.42 13.43
C ALA A 66 -9.90 12.37 12.21
N LEU A 67 -10.99 12.40 11.45
CA LEU A 67 -11.13 13.42 10.40
C LEU A 67 -11.29 14.82 11.02
N PRO A 68 -10.77 15.88 10.36
CA PRO A 68 -11.08 17.25 10.75
C PRO A 68 -12.59 17.51 10.72
N VAL A 69 -13.13 17.97 11.85
CA VAL A 69 -14.52 18.42 11.97
C VAL A 69 -14.64 19.85 11.43
N ASN A 70 -15.84 20.23 10.96
CA ASN A 70 -16.15 21.56 10.43
C ASN A 70 -15.37 22.02 9.19
N ASP A 71 -14.70 21.10 8.47
CA ASP A 71 -14.11 21.39 7.16
C ASP A 71 -15.06 20.94 6.03
N ALA A 72 -15.65 21.92 5.32
CA ALA A 72 -16.59 21.66 4.23
C ALA A 72 -16.02 20.79 3.09
N ARG A 73 -14.71 20.86 2.83
CA ARG A 73 -14.03 20.04 1.82
C ARG A 73 -13.95 18.59 2.27
N VAL A 74 -13.61 18.37 3.54
CA VAL A 74 -13.57 17.04 4.18
C VAL A 74 -14.96 16.43 4.18
N THR A 75 -15.97 17.17 4.66
CA THR A 75 -17.38 16.74 4.68
C THR A 75 -17.88 16.38 3.29
N LYS A 76 -17.60 17.20 2.27
CA LYS A 76 -18.01 16.92 0.89
C LYS A 76 -17.38 15.64 0.34
N LYS A 77 -16.08 15.43 0.56
CA LYS A 77 -15.38 14.20 0.12
C LYS A 77 -15.87 12.96 0.84
N LEU A 78 -16.12 13.05 2.14
CA LEU A 78 -16.68 11.97 2.94
C LEU A 78 -18.09 11.59 2.46
N ASN A 79 -19.00 12.56 2.36
CA ASN A 79 -20.38 12.32 1.94
C ASN A 79 -20.44 11.71 0.53
N LYS A 80 -19.59 12.20 -0.38
CA LYS A 80 -19.45 11.60 -1.72
C LYS A 80 -19.01 10.14 -1.65
N SER A 81 -18.05 9.82 -0.79
CA SER A 81 -17.55 8.45 -0.63
C SER A 81 -18.61 7.54 -0.01
N LEU A 82 -19.34 8.01 1.01
CA LEU A 82 -20.45 7.28 1.63
C LEU A 82 -21.58 7.01 0.62
N SER A 83 -21.95 8.00 -0.19
CA SER A 83 -23.02 7.82 -1.19
C SER A 83 -22.64 6.81 -2.27
N GLN A 84 -21.38 6.84 -2.74
CA GLN A 84 -20.89 5.94 -3.79
C GLN A 84 -20.82 4.47 -3.37
N HIS A 85 -20.70 4.19 -2.08
CA HIS A 85 -20.62 2.81 -1.55
C HIS A 85 -21.92 2.38 -0.86
N SER A 86 -22.95 3.23 -0.83
CA SER A 86 -24.26 2.90 -0.26
C SER A 86 -24.95 1.74 -1.00
N PHE A 87 -25.92 1.11 -0.34
CA PHE A 87 -26.66 -0.05 -0.89
C PHE A 87 -27.26 0.22 -2.28
N LYS A 88 -27.70 1.45 -2.56
CA LYS A 88 -28.25 1.83 -3.87
C LYS A 88 -27.23 1.76 -5.01
N SER A 89 -25.93 1.78 -4.70
CA SER A 89 -24.84 1.83 -5.67
C SER A 89 -24.00 0.54 -5.74
N VAL A 90 -24.06 -0.33 -4.73
CA VAL A 90 -23.29 -1.57 -4.69
C VAL A 90 -24.19 -2.72 -4.24
N GLN A 91 -24.23 -3.82 -5.00
CA GLN A 91 -24.88 -5.08 -4.58
C GLN A 91 -24.00 -5.78 -3.54
N SER A 92 -24.24 -5.46 -2.30
CA SER A 92 -23.20 -5.30 -1.29
C SER A 92 -23.30 -6.32 -0.17
N THR A 93 -24.34 -7.16 -0.19
CA THR A 93 -24.37 -8.44 0.55
C THR A 93 -23.16 -9.30 0.22
N LEU A 94 -22.68 -9.26 -1.04
CA LEU A 94 -21.48 -10.00 -1.44
C LEU A 94 -20.21 -9.46 -0.75
N LEU A 95 -20.06 -8.15 -0.61
CA LEU A 95 -18.90 -7.56 0.07
C LEU A 95 -18.89 -7.92 1.55
N HIS A 96 -20.05 -7.88 2.22
CA HIS A 96 -20.18 -8.30 3.62
C HIS A 96 -19.79 -9.76 3.81
N ARG A 97 -20.31 -10.68 2.97
CA ARG A 97 -19.95 -12.10 3.01
C ARG A 97 -18.45 -12.35 2.79
N LYS A 98 -17.83 -11.60 1.86
CA LYS A 98 -16.39 -11.69 1.64
C LYS A 98 -15.58 -11.16 2.82
N ALA A 99 -16.00 -10.03 3.40
CA ALA A 99 -15.36 -9.47 4.58
C ALA A 99 -15.44 -10.45 5.74
N GLU A 100 -16.61 -11.03 5.99
CA GLU A 100 -16.84 -12.07 6.99
C GLU A 100 -15.92 -13.28 6.81
N ALA A 101 -15.71 -13.73 5.58
CA ALA A 101 -14.84 -14.88 5.29
C ALA A 101 -13.33 -14.55 5.40
N LEU A 102 -12.91 -13.33 5.05
CA LEU A 102 -11.49 -12.99 4.90
C LEU A 102 -10.91 -12.20 6.08
N PHE A 103 -11.72 -11.42 6.80
CA PHE A 103 -11.27 -10.65 7.96
C PHE A 103 -10.70 -11.53 9.06
N PRO A 104 -11.30 -12.68 9.44
CA PRO A 104 -10.70 -13.58 10.43
C PRO A 104 -9.30 -14.10 10.08
N ILE A 105 -8.92 -14.06 8.78
CA ILE A 105 -7.57 -14.40 8.32
C ILE A 105 -6.65 -13.17 8.39
N ILE A 106 -7.15 -11.98 8.04
CA ILE A 106 -6.39 -10.74 7.92
C ILE A 106 -6.09 -10.11 9.29
N GLU A 107 -7.11 -9.95 10.13
CA GLU A 107 -7.06 -9.28 11.44
C GLU A 107 -5.95 -9.81 12.36
N PRO A 108 -5.78 -11.14 12.58
CA PRO A 108 -4.69 -11.64 13.42
C PRO A 108 -3.30 -11.34 12.85
N ILE A 109 -3.15 -11.27 11.52
CA ILE A 109 -1.88 -10.92 10.88
C ILE A 109 -1.59 -9.43 11.08
N LEU A 110 -2.57 -8.55 10.85
CA LEU A 110 -2.44 -7.11 11.12
C LEU A 110 -2.00 -6.88 12.57
N LYS A 111 -2.70 -7.51 13.52
CA LYS A 111 -2.39 -7.45 14.94
C LYS A 111 -0.96 -7.92 15.24
N PHE A 112 -0.51 -9.04 14.68
CA PHE A 112 0.84 -9.56 14.88
C PHE A 112 1.92 -8.56 14.43
N TYR A 113 1.70 -7.84 13.33
CA TYR A 113 2.67 -6.85 12.82
C TYR A 113 2.56 -5.47 13.48
N GLY A 114 1.55 -5.26 14.34
CA GLY A 114 1.25 -3.97 14.96
C GLY A 114 0.59 -2.98 14.01
N ILE A 115 -0.13 -3.46 13.00
CA ILE A 115 -0.87 -2.62 12.05
C ILE A 115 -2.30 -2.41 12.59
N PRO A 116 -2.82 -1.17 12.58
CA PRO A 116 -4.20 -0.90 12.99
C PRO A 116 -5.20 -1.70 12.17
N ASP A 117 -6.25 -2.17 12.85
CA ASP A 117 -7.24 -3.07 12.28
C ASP A 117 -7.96 -2.48 11.05
N ASP A 118 -8.12 -1.15 11.01
CA ASP A 118 -8.71 -0.40 9.89
C ASP A 118 -8.01 -0.66 8.53
N PHE A 119 -6.75 -1.12 8.52
CA PHE A 119 -6.07 -1.48 7.27
C PHE A 119 -6.70 -2.69 6.56
N LYS A 120 -7.55 -3.50 7.23
CA LYS A 120 -8.32 -4.59 6.60
C LYS A 120 -9.31 -4.08 5.53
N TYR A 121 -9.63 -2.79 5.53
CA TYR A 121 -10.49 -2.17 4.52
C TYR A 121 -9.76 -1.83 3.21
N ILE A 122 -8.41 -1.85 3.17
CA ILE A 122 -7.64 -1.63 1.92
C ILE A 122 -8.02 -2.67 0.85
N PRO A 123 -7.99 -3.99 1.12
CA PRO A 123 -8.40 -5.00 0.14
C PRO A 123 -9.83 -4.85 -0.39
N LEU A 124 -10.74 -4.26 0.40
CA LEU A 124 -12.09 -3.94 -0.06
C LEU A 124 -12.09 -2.80 -1.07
N VAL A 125 -11.32 -1.74 -0.83
CA VAL A 125 -11.20 -0.61 -1.76
C VAL A 125 -10.42 -0.99 -3.02
N GLU A 126 -9.37 -1.79 -2.89
CA GLU A 126 -8.49 -2.18 -3.99
C GLU A 126 -9.11 -3.22 -4.92
N SER A 127 -9.73 -4.26 -4.38
CA SER A 127 -10.18 -5.41 -5.17
C SER A 127 -11.64 -5.79 -4.94
N GLY A 128 -12.35 -5.14 -4.02
CA GLY A 128 -13.66 -5.64 -3.55
C GLY A 128 -13.54 -7.04 -2.95
N LEU A 129 -12.39 -7.33 -2.32
CA LEU A 129 -12.00 -8.67 -1.86
C LEU A 129 -12.11 -9.74 -2.95
N LYS A 130 -11.70 -9.41 -4.18
CA LYS A 130 -11.66 -10.35 -5.31
C LYS A 130 -10.21 -10.61 -5.68
N SER A 131 -9.82 -11.88 -5.68
CA SER A 131 -8.52 -12.25 -6.24
C SER A 131 -8.55 -12.13 -7.77
N GLY A 132 -7.51 -11.54 -8.34
CA GLY A 132 -7.39 -11.33 -9.78
C GLY A 132 -6.28 -10.33 -10.10
N THR A 133 -6.02 -10.14 -11.40
CA THR A 133 -5.01 -9.20 -11.89
C THR A 133 -5.70 -8.09 -12.66
N SER A 134 -5.43 -6.84 -12.29
CA SER A 134 -5.93 -5.67 -13.02
C SER A 134 -5.22 -5.52 -14.37
N SER A 135 -5.80 -4.73 -15.27
CA SER A 135 -5.18 -4.38 -16.56
C SER A 135 -3.81 -3.70 -16.42
N LYS A 136 -3.53 -3.09 -15.26
CA LYS A 136 -2.24 -2.46 -14.95
C LYS A 136 -1.22 -3.43 -14.34
N GLY A 137 -1.60 -4.68 -14.09
CA GLY A 137 -0.72 -5.72 -13.56
C GLY A 137 -0.68 -5.83 -12.03
N ALA A 138 -1.46 -5.01 -11.30
CA ALA A 138 -1.67 -5.19 -9.86
C ALA A 138 -2.49 -6.47 -9.60
N SER A 139 -2.14 -7.26 -8.59
CA SER A 139 -2.66 -8.63 -8.43
C SER A 139 -3.02 -8.96 -6.98
N GLY A 140 -4.01 -9.84 -6.82
CA GLY A 140 -4.47 -10.36 -5.54
C GLY A 140 -5.35 -9.40 -4.75
N LEU A 141 -5.69 -9.78 -3.51
CA LEU A 141 -6.58 -8.99 -2.65
C LEU A 141 -6.04 -7.58 -2.37
N TRP A 142 -4.72 -7.50 -2.13
CA TRP A 142 -3.99 -6.29 -1.78
C TRP A 142 -3.54 -5.47 -2.99
N GLN A 143 -3.86 -5.93 -4.22
CA GLN A 143 -3.49 -5.30 -5.50
C GLN A 143 -2.02 -4.88 -5.58
N PHE A 144 -1.12 -5.79 -5.23
CA PHE A 144 0.31 -5.51 -5.34
C PHE A 144 0.80 -5.45 -6.78
N MET A 145 1.60 -4.44 -7.10
CA MET A 145 2.47 -4.47 -8.28
C MET A 145 3.57 -5.52 -8.09
N ALA A 146 3.98 -6.17 -9.18
CA ALA A 146 4.94 -7.28 -9.12
C ALA A 146 6.30 -6.89 -8.50
N GLY A 147 6.78 -5.67 -8.77
CA GLY A 147 8.02 -5.14 -8.18
C GLY A 147 7.90 -5.02 -6.66
N THR A 148 6.90 -4.28 -6.18
CA THR A 148 6.61 -4.10 -4.75
C THR A 148 6.39 -5.43 -4.03
N ALA A 149 5.63 -6.36 -4.63
CA ALA A 149 5.42 -7.70 -4.09
C ALA A 149 6.74 -8.43 -3.83
N ARG A 150 7.67 -8.40 -4.78
CA ARG A 150 8.99 -9.02 -4.64
C ARG A 150 9.82 -8.36 -3.55
N THR A 151 9.80 -7.03 -3.45
CA THR A 151 10.47 -6.29 -2.38
C THR A 151 10.04 -6.79 -0.99
N TYR A 152 8.76 -7.11 -0.82
CA TYR A 152 8.22 -7.61 0.46
C TYR A 152 8.16 -9.14 0.58
N GLY A 153 8.92 -9.85 -0.28
CA GLY A 153 9.19 -11.28 -0.14
C GLY A 153 8.20 -12.22 -0.82
N LEU A 154 7.32 -11.72 -1.69
CA LEU A 154 6.44 -12.56 -2.51
C LEU A 154 7.15 -13.05 -3.76
N LYS A 155 6.97 -14.33 -4.09
CA LYS A 155 7.36 -14.90 -5.39
C LYS A 155 6.33 -14.51 -6.44
N VAL A 156 6.80 -13.86 -7.50
CA VAL A 156 6.00 -13.44 -8.65
C VAL A 156 6.76 -13.78 -9.93
N GLY A 157 6.31 -14.81 -10.64
CA GLY A 157 6.95 -15.32 -11.86
C GLY A 157 6.04 -16.25 -12.67
N HIS A 158 6.60 -16.86 -13.72
CA HIS A 158 5.87 -17.82 -14.57
C HIS A 158 5.55 -19.08 -13.76
N GLY A 159 4.27 -19.33 -13.49
CA GLY A 159 3.78 -20.48 -12.74
C GLY A 159 3.54 -20.25 -11.25
N VAL A 160 3.95 -19.10 -10.69
CA VAL A 160 3.66 -18.74 -9.29
C VAL A 160 3.40 -17.25 -9.14
N ASP A 161 2.24 -16.90 -8.58
CA ASP A 161 1.92 -15.53 -8.19
C ASP A 161 1.39 -15.49 -6.75
N GLU A 162 2.29 -15.37 -5.78
CA GLU A 162 1.95 -15.35 -4.36
C GLU A 162 1.17 -14.10 -3.93
N ARG A 163 1.02 -13.10 -4.81
CA ARG A 163 0.09 -11.98 -4.58
C ARG A 163 -1.36 -12.47 -4.44
N GLN A 164 -1.70 -13.58 -5.09
CA GLN A 164 -3.03 -14.20 -5.03
C GLN A 164 -3.24 -15.01 -3.73
N ASN A 165 -2.19 -15.30 -2.97
CA ASN A 165 -2.31 -16.01 -1.69
C ASN A 165 -2.65 -15.03 -0.56
N VAL A 166 -3.80 -15.20 0.10
CA VAL A 166 -4.31 -14.29 1.14
C VAL A 166 -3.32 -14.07 2.28
N ARG A 167 -2.80 -15.15 2.88
CA ARG A 167 -1.90 -15.05 4.04
C ARG A 167 -0.56 -14.40 3.66
N LYS A 168 0.08 -14.87 2.58
CA LYS A 168 1.37 -14.35 2.12
C LYS A 168 1.27 -12.88 1.72
N SER A 169 0.26 -12.53 0.93
CA SER A 169 0.06 -11.14 0.51
C SER A 169 -0.29 -10.22 1.68
N THR A 170 -1.04 -10.69 2.67
CA THR A 170 -1.31 -9.90 3.90
C THR A 170 -0.05 -9.65 4.71
N ILE A 171 0.83 -10.65 4.84
CA ILE A 171 2.14 -10.47 5.49
C ILE A 171 2.98 -9.43 4.75
N ALA A 172 3.03 -9.51 3.42
CA ALA A 172 3.74 -8.52 2.59
C ALA A 172 3.14 -7.12 2.73
N ALA A 173 1.81 -7.00 2.77
CA ALA A 173 1.11 -5.74 3.03
C ALA A 173 1.47 -5.15 4.38
N CYS A 174 1.49 -5.96 5.44
CA CYS A 174 1.88 -5.49 6.77
C CYS A 174 3.30 -4.91 6.78
N LYS A 175 4.25 -5.58 6.14
CA LYS A 175 5.64 -5.08 6.03
C LYS A 175 5.69 -3.75 5.28
N TYR A 176 4.99 -3.65 4.16
CA TYR A 176 4.95 -2.41 3.38
C TYR A 176 4.31 -1.26 4.15
N ILE A 177 3.14 -1.49 4.75
CA ILE A 177 2.43 -0.48 5.56
C ILE A 177 3.30 -0.01 6.73
N LYS A 178 4.03 -0.92 7.38
CA LYS A 178 4.94 -0.57 8.48
C LYS A 178 6.10 0.30 8.03
N GLU A 179 6.67 0.04 6.86
CA GLU A 179 7.69 0.89 6.25
C GLU A 179 7.14 2.29 5.95
N LEU A 180 5.98 2.38 5.30
CA LEU A 180 5.32 3.65 5.01
C LEU A 180 4.98 4.44 6.28
N TYR A 181 4.55 3.76 7.35
CA TYR A 181 4.34 4.40 8.64
C TYR A 181 5.65 4.92 9.23
N GLY A 182 6.75 4.17 9.10
CA GLY A 182 8.08 4.62 9.50
C GLY A 182 8.57 5.86 8.73
N GLU A 183 8.17 6.01 7.47
CA GLU A 183 8.50 7.18 6.64
C GLU A 183 7.67 8.41 7.02
N PHE A 184 6.35 8.26 7.18
CA PHE A 184 5.43 9.40 7.31
C PHE A 184 4.97 9.68 8.72
N ASN A 185 5.14 8.74 9.66
CA ASN A 185 4.66 8.81 11.04
C ASN A 185 3.17 9.21 11.16
N SER A 186 2.36 8.78 10.19
CA SER A 186 0.91 8.96 10.14
C SER A 186 0.29 7.81 9.37
N TRP A 187 -0.76 7.20 9.93
CA TRP A 187 -1.50 6.12 9.31
C TRP A 187 -2.29 6.57 8.08
N THR A 188 -2.88 7.76 8.10
CA THR A 188 -3.58 8.30 6.92
C THR A 188 -2.61 8.63 5.78
N LEU A 189 -1.42 9.15 6.07
CA LEU A 189 -0.37 9.31 5.05
C LEU A 189 0.17 7.95 4.57
N ALA A 190 0.40 6.99 5.46
CA ALA A 190 0.87 5.65 5.10
C ALA A 190 -0.14 4.94 4.17
N ALA A 191 -1.43 4.96 4.49
CA ALA A 191 -2.47 4.40 3.63
C ALA A 191 -2.58 5.15 2.28
N ALA A 192 -2.42 6.48 2.27
CA ALA A 192 -2.40 7.23 1.02
C ALA A 192 -1.16 6.93 0.15
N ALA A 193 0.00 6.71 0.78
CA ALA A 193 1.24 6.31 0.12
C ALA A 193 1.17 4.86 -0.38
N TYR A 194 0.42 3.98 0.29
CA TYR A 194 0.13 2.63 -0.22
C TYR A 194 -0.51 2.69 -1.61
N ASN A 195 -1.49 3.59 -1.80
CA ASN A 195 -2.18 3.78 -3.08
C ASN A 195 -1.29 4.44 -4.16
N ASN A 196 -0.51 5.46 -3.81
CA ASN A 196 0.15 6.30 -4.82
C ASN A 196 1.67 6.13 -4.94
N GLY A 197 2.29 5.46 -3.96
CA GLY A 197 3.73 5.26 -3.79
C GLY A 197 4.38 6.29 -2.86
N SER A 198 5.34 5.87 -2.03
CA SER A 198 6.06 6.71 -1.06
C SER A 198 6.65 7.98 -1.69
N ILE A 199 7.42 7.83 -2.78
CA ILE A 199 8.09 8.95 -3.47
C ILE A 199 7.12 10.06 -3.89
N LYS A 200 5.94 9.67 -4.41
CA LYS A 200 4.94 10.65 -4.86
C LYS A 200 4.27 11.34 -3.67
N MET A 201 4.03 10.61 -2.58
CA MET A 201 3.51 11.19 -1.35
C MET A 201 4.51 12.17 -0.71
N GLU A 202 5.76 11.76 -0.58
CA GLU A 202 6.86 12.59 -0.06
C GLU A 202 7.01 13.88 -0.87
N ARG A 203 7.01 13.78 -2.21
CA ARG A 203 7.05 14.97 -3.08
C ARG A 203 5.86 15.90 -2.86
N ALA A 204 4.66 15.36 -2.63
CA ALA A 204 3.47 16.16 -2.39
C ALA A 204 3.55 16.90 -1.04
N ILE A 205 4.02 16.21 0.02
CA ILE A 205 4.26 16.76 1.36
C ILE A 205 5.29 17.89 1.27
N ASN A 206 6.46 17.61 0.69
CA ASN A 206 7.55 18.58 0.61
C ASN A 206 7.18 19.81 -0.22
N LYS A 207 6.50 19.61 -1.37
CA LYS A 207 6.07 20.72 -2.23
C LYS A 207 5.06 21.64 -1.55
N GLN A 208 4.19 21.10 -0.69
CA GLN A 208 3.13 21.85 -0.05
C GLN A 208 3.49 22.30 1.37
N ASN A 209 4.61 21.81 1.91
CA ASN A 209 5.01 21.97 3.31
C ASN A 209 3.83 21.65 4.26
N GLU A 210 3.19 20.50 4.01
CA GLU A 210 1.99 20.03 4.70
C GLU A 210 2.07 18.52 4.86
N ASP A 211 1.91 18.03 6.08
CA ASP A 211 1.97 16.62 6.46
C ASP A 211 0.62 16.08 6.97
N ASN A 212 -0.44 16.88 6.90
CA ASN A 212 -1.80 16.40 7.15
C ASN A 212 -2.48 15.98 5.83
N TYR A 213 -2.82 14.70 5.71
CA TYR A 213 -3.53 14.15 4.55
C TYR A 213 -4.77 14.96 4.14
N PHE A 214 -5.57 15.41 5.11
CA PHE A 214 -6.83 16.10 4.85
C PHE A 214 -6.63 17.51 4.29
N ARG A 215 -5.45 18.10 4.52
CA ARG A 215 -5.07 19.44 4.03
C ARG A 215 -4.29 19.41 2.72
N LEU A 216 -3.65 18.28 2.41
CA LEU A 216 -2.93 18.08 1.16
C LEU A 216 -3.83 18.17 -0.08
N SER A 217 -3.34 18.91 -1.08
CA SER A 217 -3.88 18.89 -2.44
C SER A 217 -3.25 17.73 -3.21
N LEU A 218 -3.95 16.60 -3.23
CA LEU A 218 -3.55 15.37 -3.92
C LEU A 218 -4.36 15.18 -5.20
N ASN A 219 -3.87 14.31 -6.10
CA ASN A 219 -4.64 13.90 -7.27
C ASN A 219 -6.00 13.28 -6.87
N ARG A 220 -6.93 13.21 -7.83
CA ARG A 220 -8.31 12.76 -7.58
C ARG A 220 -8.39 11.39 -6.91
N GLU A 221 -7.53 10.45 -7.32
CA GLU A 221 -7.53 9.09 -6.79
C GLU A 221 -7.07 9.09 -5.33
N THR A 222 -5.84 9.52 -5.08
CA THR A 222 -5.22 9.50 -3.75
C THR A 222 -5.93 10.41 -2.77
N GLY A 223 -6.34 11.61 -3.20
CA GLY A 223 -7.03 12.58 -2.35
C GLY A 223 -8.47 12.19 -1.98
N SER A 224 -8.98 11.08 -2.53
CA SER A 224 -10.24 10.44 -2.14
C SER A 224 -10.04 9.15 -1.36
N TYR A 225 -8.82 8.60 -1.32
CA TYR A 225 -8.55 7.22 -0.91
C TYR A 225 -8.95 6.93 0.54
N ILE A 226 -8.48 7.77 1.47
CA ILE A 226 -8.81 7.64 2.91
C ILE A 226 -10.32 7.77 3.17
N TYR A 227 -11.02 8.62 2.40
CA TYR A 227 -12.47 8.76 2.50
C TYR A 227 -13.21 7.51 2.03
N LYS A 228 -12.68 6.79 1.02
CA LYS A 228 -13.23 5.50 0.58
C LYS A 228 -13.03 4.43 1.66
N LEU A 229 -11.87 4.39 2.30
CA LEU A 229 -11.60 3.44 3.40
C LEU A 229 -12.56 3.67 4.57
N ILE A 230 -12.72 4.92 4.99
CA ILE A 230 -13.66 5.29 6.07
C ILE A 230 -15.10 4.99 5.69
N ALA A 231 -15.50 5.29 4.45
CA ALA A 231 -16.83 4.95 3.98
C ALA A 231 -17.06 3.43 3.98
N MET A 232 -16.09 2.64 3.52
CA MET A 232 -16.16 1.19 3.52
C MET A 232 -16.24 0.62 4.94
N LYS A 233 -15.43 1.14 5.86
CA LYS A 233 -15.51 0.82 7.30
C LYS A 233 -16.93 1.05 7.83
N ALA A 234 -17.45 2.26 7.64
CA ALA A 234 -18.79 2.63 8.12
C ALA A 234 -19.89 1.72 7.55
N ILE A 235 -19.80 1.36 6.28
CA ILE A 235 -20.80 0.50 5.62
C ILE A 235 -20.73 -0.94 6.14
N ILE A 236 -19.53 -1.50 6.26
CA ILE A 236 -19.33 -2.87 6.74
C ILE A 236 -19.72 -3.00 8.23
N GLU A 237 -19.42 -2.00 9.05
CA GLU A 237 -19.71 -2.02 10.49
C GLU A 237 -21.17 -1.65 10.81
N GLN A 238 -21.81 -0.80 10.00
CA GLN A 238 -23.18 -0.32 10.24
C GLN A 238 -24.11 -0.53 9.04
N PRO A 239 -24.25 -1.76 8.50
CA PRO A 239 -24.98 -2.02 7.25
C PRO A 239 -26.41 -1.49 7.26
N LYS A 240 -27.17 -1.66 8.36
CA LYS A 240 -28.55 -1.16 8.49
C LYS A 240 -28.67 0.33 8.21
N LYS A 241 -27.74 1.13 8.73
CA LYS A 241 -27.71 2.59 8.58
C LYS A 241 -27.60 3.01 7.11
N PHE A 242 -26.96 2.17 6.29
CA PHE A 242 -26.73 2.43 4.87
C PHE A 242 -27.72 1.69 3.95
N GLY A 243 -28.83 1.16 4.50
CA GLY A 243 -29.97 0.64 3.74
C GLY A 243 -29.96 -0.88 3.50
N TYR A 244 -29.09 -1.63 4.17
CA TYR A 244 -28.97 -3.07 4.01
C TYR A 244 -29.95 -3.80 4.93
N LYS A 245 -30.88 -4.57 4.35
CA LYS A 245 -31.99 -5.21 5.06
C LYS A 245 -31.71 -6.67 5.47
N ASP A 246 -31.07 -7.45 4.59
CA ASP A 246 -30.89 -8.90 4.76
C ASP A 246 -29.41 -9.30 4.98
N TYR A 247 -28.75 -8.69 5.96
CA TYR A 247 -27.39 -9.08 6.35
C TYR A 247 -27.47 -10.04 7.54
N ILE A 248 -26.90 -11.24 7.37
CA ILE A 248 -26.76 -12.21 8.45
C ILE A 248 -25.54 -11.78 9.26
N VAL A 249 -25.73 -11.45 10.53
CA VAL A 249 -24.62 -11.34 11.48
C VAL A 249 -24.25 -12.76 11.87
N ILE A 250 -23.20 -13.31 11.25
CA ILE A 250 -22.62 -14.55 11.74
C ILE A 250 -21.71 -14.14 12.91
N PRO A 251 -21.98 -14.59 14.14
CA PRO A 251 -21.14 -14.26 15.29
C PRO A 251 -19.71 -14.74 15.01
N PRO A 252 -18.68 -14.06 15.55
CA PRO A 252 -17.29 -14.48 15.34
C PRO A 252 -17.17 -15.94 15.73
N THR A 253 -16.99 -16.82 14.75
CA THR A 253 -16.76 -18.22 15.04
C THR A 253 -15.42 -18.31 15.73
N THR A 254 -15.40 -18.75 16.98
CA THR A 254 -14.17 -19.13 17.70
C THR A 254 -13.57 -20.38 17.03
N GLN A 255 -13.15 -20.27 15.77
CA GLN A 255 -12.37 -21.31 15.13
C GLN A 255 -10.92 -21.11 15.57
N LEU A 256 -10.59 -21.86 16.62
CA LEU A 256 -9.24 -22.23 16.98
C LEU A 256 -8.41 -22.46 15.71
N LEU A 257 -7.27 -21.78 15.69
CA LEU A 257 -6.17 -21.92 14.75
C LEU A 257 -5.88 -23.40 14.46
N ALA A 258 -6.41 -23.93 13.35
CA ALA A 258 -6.07 -25.27 12.89
C ALA A 258 -6.26 -25.39 11.38
N PHE A 259 -5.50 -24.64 10.58
CA PHE A 259 -5.22 -25.05 9.21
C PHE A 259 -3.78 -24.65 8.85
N ASN A 260 -2.95 -25.68 8.76
CA ASN A 260 -1.53 -25.70 8.38
C ASN A 260 -1.24 -24.92 7.09
#